data_AF-A0A822GLP6-F1
#
_entry.id   AF-A0A822GLP6-F1
#
_cell.length_a   1.000
_cell.length_b   1.000
_cell.length_c   1.000
_cell.angle_alpha   90.00
_cell.angle_beta   90.00
_cell.angle_gamma   90.00
#
_symmetry.space_group_name_H-M   'P 1'
#
loop_
_entity.id
_entity.type
_entity.pdbx_description
1 polymer ?
#
loop_
_entity_poly.entity_id
_entity_poly.type
_entity_poly.pdbx_seq_one_letter_code
_entity_poly.pdbx_strand_id
1 'polypeptide(L)' 'HNNAENESKESNFECCVCGGPAYGYNFDQITCESCKAFFRRNAFRDMVINIEIIKI' A
#
# COMPACT_ATOMS: atom_id res chain seq x y z
N HIS A 1 -2.36 12.03 -20.68
CA HIS A 1 -2.40 11.84 -19.23
C HIS A 1 -3.86 11.62 -18.86
N ASN A 2 -4.30 10.36 -18.83
CA ASN A 2 -5.72 10.04 -18.74
C ASN A 2 -6.15 9.95 -17.27
N ASN A 3 -6.98 10.93 -16.93
CA ASN A 3 -7.96 11.02 -15.84
C ASN A 3 -8.17 9.74 -15.04
N ALA A 4 -7.62 9.71 -13.82
CA ALA A 4 -8.19 8.96 -12.72
C ALA A 4 -9.28 9.82 -12.07
N GLU A 5 -10.22 9.17 -11.38
CA GLU A 5 -11.26 9.76 -10.53
C GLU A 5 -12.63 9.96 -11.18
N ASN A 6 -13.32 8.83 -11.42
CA ASN A 6 -14.67 8.64 -10.89
C ASN A 6 -15.15 7.21 -11.13
N GLU A 7 -15.43 6.46 -10.06
CA GLU A 7 -16.64 5.64 -9.97
C GLU A 7 -16.81 5.08 -8.55
N SER A 8 -17.85 5.56 -7.89
CA SER A 8 -18.51 4.97 -6.74
C SER A 8 -18.81 3.48 -6.98
N LYS A 9 -17.99 2.57 -6.41
CA LYS A 9 -18.27 1.13 -6.43
C LYS A 9 -18.01 0.55 -5.05
N GLU A 10 -18.98 -0.22 -4.55
CA GLU A 10 -18.78 -1.16 -3.45
C GLU A 10 -17.41 -1.84 -3.60
N SER A 11 -16.64 -1.90 -2.50
CA SER A 11 -15.32 -2.49 -2.48
C SER A 11 -15.40 -3.99 -2.77
N ASN A 12 -15.27 -4.38 -4.03
CA ASN A 12 -15.32 -5.77 -4.49
C ASN A 12 -13.95 -6.47 -4.42
N PHE A 13 -12.94 -5.82 -3.87
CA PHE A 13 -11.57 -6.32 -3.89
C PHE A 13 -11.01 -6.46 -2.48
N GLU A 14 -10.19 -7.49 -2.29
CA GLU A 14 -9.42 -7.72 -1.07
C GLU A 14 -7.97 -7.28 -1.28
N CYS A 15 -7.41 -6.54 -0.33
CA CYS A 15 -6.02 -6.10 -0.35
C CYS A 15 -5.08 -7.32 -0.25
N CYS A 16 -4.25 -7.55 -1.26
CA CYS A 16 -3.32 -8.68 -1.29
C CYS A 16 -2.20 -8.62 -0.22
N VAL A 17 -2.06 -7.48 0.47
CA VAL A 17 -1.05 -7.29 1.53
C VAL A 17 -1.63 -7.58 2.92
N CYS A 18 -2.85 -7.13 3.22
CA CYS A 18 -3.40 -7.17 4.59
C CYS A 18 -4.79 -7.81 4.72
N GLY A 19 -5.42 -8.23 3.63
CA GLY A 19 -6.76 -8.81 3.63
C GLY A 19 -7.92 -7.82 3.87
N GLY A 20 -7.62 -6.53 4.03
CA GLY A 20 -8.65 -5.49 4.22
C GLY A 20 -9.35 -5.11 2.91
N PRO A 21 -10.45 -4.32 2.96
CA PRO A 21 -11.13 -3.86 1.76
C PRO A 21 -10.21 -3.00 0.91
N ALA A 22 -10.12 -3.33 -0.37
CA ALA A 22 -9.44 -2.56 -1.40
C ALA A 22 -10.46 -1.92 -2.33
N TYR A 23 -10.11 -0.73 -2.82
CA TYR A 23 -10.97 0.09 -3.67
C TYR A 23 -10.47 0.17 -5.12
N GLY A 24 -9.42 -0.59 -5.45
CA GLY A 24 -8.83 -0.64 -6.79
C GLY A 24 -7.37 -1.05 -6.78
N TYR A 25 -6.70 -0.75 -7.89
CA TYR A 25 -5.28 -1.02 -8.10
C TYR A 25 -4.42 0.17 -7.64
N ASN A 26 -3.34 -0.14 -6.95
CA ASN A 26 -2.29 0.80 -6.55
C ASN A 26 -0.94 0.16 -6.90
N PHE A 27 -0.12 0.86 -7.70
CA PHE A 27 1.17 0.32 -8.18
C PHE A 27 1.01 -1.05 -8.86
N ASP A 28 0.02 -1.16 -9.74
CA ASP A 28 -0.34 -2.38 -10.50
C ASP A 28 -0.76 -3.58 -9.65
N GLN A 29 -1.01 -3.41 -8.34
CA GLN A 29 -1.48 -4.45 -7.43
C GLN A 29 -2.77 -4.04 -6.71
N ILE A 30 -3.61 -5.01 -6.34
CA ILE A 30 -4.83 -4.75 -5.56
C ILE A 30 -4.45 -4.51 -4.10
N THR A 31 -4.49 -3.26 -3.64
CA THR A 31 -4.20 -2.91 -2.24
C THR A 31 -5.17 -1.88 -1.67
N CYS A 32 -5.32 -1.85 -0.35
CA CYS A 32 -6.02 -0.77 0.35
C CYS A 32 -5.16 0.51 0.44
N GLU A 33 -5.79 1.64 0.79
CA GLU A 33 -5.11 2.94 0.91
C GLU A 33 -4.03 2.95 2.02
N SER A 34 -4.24 2.20 3.11
CA SER A 34 -3.25 2.07 4.19
C SER A 34 -1.96 1.39 3.71
N CYS A 35 -2.08 0.30 2.94
CA CYS A 35 -0.94 -0.41 2.37
C CYS A 35 -0.23 0.42 1.29
N LYS A 36 -0.98 1.14 0.44
CA LYS A 36 -0.44 2.12 -0.52
C LYS A 36 0.38 3.21 0.19
N ALA A 37 -0.15 3.81 1.26
CA ALA A 37 0.54 4.83 2.03
C ALA A 37 1.79 4.29 2.74
N PHE A 38 1.72 3.07 3.27
CA PHE A 38 2.87 2.39 3.86
C PHE A 38 3.98 2.15 2.82
N PHE A 39 3.62 1.63 1.65
CA PHE A 39 4.56 1.40 0.55
C PHE A 39 5.26 2.70 0.16
N ARG A 40 4.53 3.80 -0.09
CA ARG A 40 5.12 5.11 -0.41
C ARG A 40 6.13 5.62 0.64
N ARG A 41 5.90 5.35 1.93
CA ARG A 41 6.80 5.77 3.02
C ARG A 41 8.06 4.92 3.15
N ASN A 42 8.02 3.67 2.70
CA ASN A 42 9.07 2.69 2.97
C ASN A 42 9.77 2.13 1.72
N ALA A 43 9.17 2.21 0.53
CA ALA A 43 9.71 1.65 -0.71
C ALA A 43 11.09 2.20 -1.09
N PHE A 44 11.43 3.39 -0.59
CA PHE A 44 12.69 4.08 -0.87
C PHE A 44 13.47 4.44 0.41
N ARG A 45 13.12 3.84 1.55
CA ARG A 45 13.97 3.96 2.74
C ARG A 45 15.13 3.00 2.55
N ASP A 46 16.29 3.54 2.21
CA ASP A 46 17.57 2.84 2.26
C ASP A 46 17.64 2.06 3.57
N MET A 47 18.00 0.77 3.48
CA MET A 47 18.12 -0.18 4.59
C MET A 47 19.21 0.25 5.58
N VAL A 48 18.98 1.32 6.33
CA VAL A 48 19.70 1.58 7.58
C VAL A 48 18.98 0.78 8.65
N ILE A 49 19.26 -0.53 8.63
CA ILE A 49 18.93 -1.44 9.70
C ILE A 49 19.70 -0.90 10.91
N ASN A 50 19.04 -0.11 11.77
CA ASN A 50 19.61 0.28 13.05
C ASN A 50 19.74 -1.00 13.90
N ILE A 51 20.95 -1.57 13.84
CA ILE A 51 21.46 -2.74 14.55
C ILE A 51 21.25 -2.66 16.09
N GLU A 52 20.76 -1.54 16.63
CA GLU A 52 20.59 -1.33 18.06
C GLU A 52 19.36 -2.01 18.70
N ILE A 53 18.29 -2.31 17.94
CA ILE A 53 17.09 -2.94 18.53
C ILE A 53 17.30 -4.45 18.80
N ILE A 54 18.27 -5.11 18.15
CA ILE A 54 18.58 -6.54 18.39
C ILE A 54 19.55 -6.72 19.58
N LYS A 55 20.03 -5.64 20.20
CA LYS A 55 21.02 -5.69 21.30
C LYS A 55 20.49 -5.38 22.70
N ILE A 56 19.17 -5.38 22.92
CA ILE A 56 18.58 -5.28 24.27
C ILE A 56 17.72 -6.51 24.54
#